data_AF-A0A3N2CW33-F1
#
_entry.id   AF-A0A3N2CW33-F1
#
_cell.length_a   1.000
_cell.length_b   1.000
_cell.length_c   1.000
_cell.angle_alpha   90.00
_cell.angle_beta   90.00
_cell.angle_gamma   90.00
#
_symmetry.space_group_name_H-M   'P 1'
#
loop_
_entity.id
_entity.type
_entity.pdbx_description
1 polymer ?
#
loop_
_entity_poly.entity_id
_entity_poly.type
_entity_poly.pdbx_seq_one_letter_code
_entity_poly.pdbx_strand_id
1 'polypeptide(L)'
;MSLTEIARRVTIVPGVRNRILILDVERLDGITQQHYWDRGDLKNRYVHYETVIRHPRTTVFCSKWHDSDEVTRLAEWDEGGRPEFLRKVHAILSEADILIGHNIDNADVPWLRGDLFLEGGLPPLPPFKTVDTLKVLRREFKSGAPFKSLDAFTQIVKLADTKTDHYDRHAMERAVTEGSVEDRERLVEYCAGDVIATQGLVDYLRPHIRNHPALFVDGESRMNVCNRCGSSETLPTGKRYVANVLTYTLLRCANCKGYRRLSIEPERMSLVRGV
;
A
#
# COMPACT_ATOMS: atom_id res chain seq x y z
N MET A 1 -22.46 3.15 16.14
CA MET A 1 -21.97 3.48 14.79
C MET A 1 -22.57 2.41 13.89
N SER A 2 -23.51 2.77 13.01
CA SER A 2 -24.10 1.76 12.12
C SER A 2 -23.04 1.23 11.16
N LEU A 3 -23.23 0.02 10.60
CA LEU A 3 -22.38 -0.48 9.51
C LEU A 3 -22.30 0.51 8.34
N THR A 4 -23.33 1.34 8.16
CA THR A 4 -23.40 2.43 7.17
C THR A 4 -22.48 3.61 7.48
N GLU A 5 -22.24 3.96 8.75
CA GLU A 5 -21.27 5.01 9.12
C GLU A 5 -19.81 4.54 8.94
N ILE A 6 -19.57 3.23 9.07
CA ILE A 6 -18.25 2.61 8.90
C ILE A 6 -17.81 2.62 7.41
N ALA A 7 -18.76 2.67 6.48
CA ALA A 7 -18.53 2.72 5.04
C ALA A 7 -18.25 4.13 4.49
N ARG A 8 -18.29 5.19 5.32
CA ARG A 8 -18.00 6.54 4.84
C ARG A 8 -16.51 6.63 4.52
N ARG A 9 -16.18 6.68 3.22
CA ARG A 9 -14.81 6.93 2.73
C ARG A 9 -14.26 8.15 3.44
N VAL A 10 -13.13 7.99 4.12
CA VAL A 10 -12.47 9.09 4.80
C VAL A 10 -11.70 9.90 3.77
N THR A 11 -12.24 11.04 3.38
CA THR A 11 -11.60 11.93 2.42
C THR A 11 -10.44 12.67 3.07
N ILE A 12 -9.33 12.78 2.34
CA ILE A 12 -8.25 13.71 2.67
C ILE A 12 -8.79 15.13 2.43
N VAL A 13 -8.50 16.07 3.32
CA VAL A 13 -9.03 17.42 3.19
C VAL A 13 -8.39 18.14 1.99
N PRO A 14 -9.12 19.07 1.33
CA PRO A 14 -8.54 19.95 0.33
C PRO A 14 -7.33 20.72 0.88
N GLY A 15 -6.33 20.97 0.03
CA GLY A 15 -5.13 21.73 0.40
C GLY A 15 -4.00 20.89 1.02
N VAL A 16 -4.15 19.57 1.13
CA VAL A 16 -3.00 18.67 1.38
C VAL A 16 -2.09 18.69 0.15
N ARG A 17 -0.81 19.05 0.34
CA ARG A 17 0.20 19.15 -0.73
C ARG A 17 0.94 17.85 -1.02
N ASN A 18 0.84 16.86 -0.13
CA ASN A 18 1.50 15.58 -0.34
C ASN A 18 0.91 14.87 -1.55
N ARG A 19 1.77 14.37 -2.43
CA ARG A 19 1.38 13.50 -3.53
C ARG A 19 1.31 12.07 -3.04
N ILE A 20 0.09 11.56 -2.92
CA ILE A 20 -0.21 10.26 -2.33
C ILE A 20 -0.63 9.31 -3.44
N LEU A 21 0.22 8.33 -3.73
CA LEU A 21 -0.01 7.34 -4.77
C LEU A 21 -0.44 6.01 -4.12
N ILE A 22 -1.58 5.48 -4.57
CA ILE A 22 -1.98 4.11 -4.29
C ILE A 22 -1.57 3.28 -5.50
N LEU A 23 -0.94 2.13 -5.28
CA LEU A 23 -0.48 1.27 -6.38
C LEU A 23 -0.63 -0.21 -6.05
N ASP A 24 -0.60 -1.00 -7.12
CA ASP A 24 -0.49 -2.44 -7.12
C ASP A 24 0.28 -2.90 -8.38
N VAL A 25 0.92 -4.07 -8.32
CA VAL A 25 1.66 -4.63 -9.46
C VAL A 25 1.42 -6.12 -9.66
N GLU A 26 1.42 -6.54 -10.92
CA GLU A 26 1.41 -7.96 -11.28
C GLU A 26 2.73 -8.38 -11.91
N ARG A 27 3.16 -9.59 -11.58
CA ARG A 27 4.48 -10.10 -11.98
C ARG A 27 4.37 -11.36 -12.82
N LEU A 28 5.27 -11.49 -13.78
CA LEU A 28 5.59 -12.77 -14.40
C LEU A 28 6.49 -13.58 -13.46
N ASP A 29 6.22 -14.88 -13.34
CA ASP A 29 7.01 -15.78 -12.52
C ASP A 29 8.36 -16.14 -13.17
N GLY A 30 9.32 -16.49 -12.31
CA GLY A 30 10.61 -17.00 -12.73
C GLY A 30 10.54 -18.49 -13.04
N ILE A 31 11.32 -18.93 -14.03
CA ILE A 31 11.39 -20.33 -14.45
C ILE A 31 12.81 -20.84 -14.27
N THR A 32 12.94 -22.05 -13.73
CA THR A 32 14.20 -22.81 -13.60
C THR A 32 14.05 -24.20 -14.21
N GLN A 33 15.10 -24.70 -14.86
CA GLN A 33 15.18 -26.09 -15.33
C GLN A 33 16.08 -26.90 -14.41
N GLN A 34 15.53 -27.97 -13.83
CA GLN A 34 16.25 -28.82 -12.89
C GLN A 34 16.19 -30.28 -13.32
N HIS A 35 17.34 -30.95 -13.31
CA HIS A 35 17.43 -32.40 -13.47
C HIS A 35 17.33 -33.08 -12.11
N TYR A 36 16.50 -34.09 -11.96
CA TYR A 36 16.27 -34.79 -10.69
C TYR A 36 16.19 -36.30 -10.90
N TRP A 37 16.52 -37.08 -9.85
CA TRP A 37 16.48 -38.55 -9.90
C TRP A 37 15.20 -39.11 -9.27
N ASP A 38 14.75 -38.53 -8.15
CA ASP A 38 13.51 -38.92 -7.47
C ASP A 38 12.84 -37.73 -6.75
N ARG A 39 11.70 -37.97 -6.09
CA ARG A 39 10.96 -36.93 -5.37
C ARG A 39 11.69 -36.43 -4.11
N GLY A 40 12.49 -37.28 -3.45
CA GLY A 40 13.25 -36.90 -2.25
C GLY A 40 14.29 -35.84 -2.56
N ASP A 41 14.98 -36.00 -3.68
CA ASP A 41 15.96 -35.07 -4.24
C ASP A 41 15.37 -33.66 -4.48
N LEU A 42 14.09 -33.57 -4.88
CA LEU A 42 13.42 -32.28 -5.13
C LEU A 42 13.03 -31.51 -3.85
N LYS A 43 12.76 -32.19 -2.73
CA LYS A 43 12.09 -31.56 -1.56
C LYS A 43 12.91 -30.46 -0.87
N ASN A 44 14.24 -30.53 -0.93
CA ASN A 44 15.13 -29.63 -0.19
C ASN A 44 16.13 -28.91 -1.11
N ARG A 45 15.86 -28.89 -2.42
CA ARG A 45 16.84 -28.40 -3.38
C ARG A 45 16.88 -26.88 -3.44
N TYR A 46 18.10 -26.34 -3.40
CA TYR A 46 18.37 -24.94 -3.66
C TYR A 46 18.35 -24.66 -5.16
N VAL A 47 17.75 -23.53 -5.57
CA VAL A 47 17.74 -23.10 -6.98
C VAL A 47 19.06 -22.42 -7.29
N HIS A 48 19.90 -23.08 -8.08
CA HIS A 48 21.17 -22.52 -8.57
C HIS A 48 20.91 -21.49 -9.68
N TYR A 49 21.64 -20.37 -9.66
CA TYR A 49 21.45 -19.29 -10.63
C TYR A 49 21.59 -19.77 -12.09
N GLU A 50 22.51 -20.70 -12.33
CA GLU A 50 22.79 -21.29 -13.64
C GLU A 50 21.62 -22.11 -14.20
N THR A 51 20.68 -22.52 -13.34
CA THR A 51 19.47 -23.26 -13.74
C THR A 51 18.29 -22.34 -14.03
N VAL A 52 18.42 -21.03 -13.80
CA VAL A 52 17.37 -20.06 -14.05
C VAL A 52 17.29 -19.78 -15.55
N ILE A 53 16.15 -20.13 -16.16
CA ILE A 53 15.86 -19.83 -17.57
C ILE A 53 15.27 -18.43 -17.71
N ARG A 54 14.47 -18.00 -16.72
CA ARG A 54 13.81 -16.69 -16.73
C ARG A 54 13.73 -16.14 -15.32
N HIS A 55 14.11 -14.88 -15.14
CA HIS A 55 13.90 -14.15 -13.89
C HIS A 55 12.46 -13.64 -13.77
N PRO A 56 11.88 -13.59 -12.55
CA PRO A 56 10.61 -12.93 -12.34
C PRO A 56 10.77 -11.43 -12.52
N ARG A 57 9.75 -10.76 -13.05
CA ARG A 57 9.73 -9.31 -13.26
C ARG A 57 8.33 -8.76 -13.15
N THR A 58 8.21 -7.48 -12.82
CA THR A 58 6.93 -6.77 -12.85
C THR A 58 6.50 -6.51 -14.28
N THR A 59 5.27 -6.87 -14.59
CA THR A 59 4.72 -6.90 -15.95
C THR A 59 3.57 -5.91 -16.11
N VAL A 60 2.76 -5.72 -15.06
CA VAL A 60 1.66 -4.75 -15.02
C VAL A 60 1.85 -3.86 -13.80
N PHE A 61 1.55 -2.58 -13.96
CA PHE A 61 1.56 -1.58 -12.90
C PHE A 61 0.26 -0.78 -12.99
N CYS A 62 -0.46 -0.71 -11.89
CA CYS A 62 -1.64 0.14 -11.78
C CYS A 62 -1.46 1.10 -10.62
N SER A 63 -1.93 2.32 -10.81
CA SER A 63 -1.85 3.31 -9.76
C SER A 63 -2.93 4.37 -9.87
N LYS A 64 -3.15 5.06 -8.77
CA LYS A 64 -4.12 6.12 -8.64
C LYS A 64 -3.60 7.15 -7.64
N TRP A 65 -3.65 8.42 -8.00
CA TRP A 65 -3.49 9.50 -7.02
C TRP A 65 -4.70 9.53 -6.09
N HIS A 66 -4.50 9.63 -4.78
CA HIS A 66 -5.59 9.51 -3.78
C HIS A 66 -6.73 10.50 -4.00
N ASP A 67 -6.42 11.67 -4.57
CA ASP A 67 -7.31 12.79 -4.87
C ASP A 67 -7.86 12.79 -6.32
N SER A 68 -7.48 11.83 -7.16
CA SER A 68 -8.06 11.60 -8.49
C SER A 68 -9.04 10.44 -8.44
N ASP A 69 -9.90 10.29 -9.44
CA ASP A 69 -10.65 9.04 -9.69
C ASP A 69 -10.04 8.19 -10.81
N GLU A 70 -9.10 8.75 -11.55
CA GLU A 70 -8.43 8.09 -12.67
C GLU A 70 -7.44 7.04 -12.18
N VAL A 71 -7.51 5.85 -12.79
CA VAL A 71 -6.57 4.76 -12.56
C VAL A 71 -5.64 4.66 -13.78
N THR A 72 -4.37 4.95 -13.56
CA THR A 72 -3.31 4.70 -14.55
C THR A 72 -3.06 3.20 -14.63
N ARG A 73 -3.02 2.69 -15.86
CA ARG A 73 -2.76 1.28 -16.20
C ARG A 73 -1.57 1.25 -17.15
N LEU A 74 -0.52 0.53 -16.79
CA LEU A 74 0.66 0.33 -17.62
C LEU A 74 0.99 -1.15 -17.66
N ALA A 75 1.39 -1.64 -18.83
CA ALA A 75 1.90 -2.99 -18.99
C ALA A 75 3.14 -3.03 -19.89
N GLU A 76 3.99 -4.04 -19.71
CA GLU A 76 5.24 -4.17 -20.47
C GLU A 76 5.02 -4.44 -21.97
N TRP A 77 3.82 -4.88 -22.35
CA TRP A 77 3.43 -5.15 -23.73
C TRP A 77 2.77 -3.95 -24.43
N ASP A 78 2.66 -2.81 -23.75
CA ASP A 78 2.18 -1.58 -24.35
C ASP A 78 3.19 -1.02 -25.37
N GLU A 79 2.78 0.03 -26.09
CA GLU A 79 3.66 0.72 -27.03
C GLU A 79 4.97 1.20 -26.35
N GLY A 80 6.10 0.91 -27.00
CA GLY A 80 7.44 1.14 -26.47
C GLY A 80 7.99 0.00 -25.60
N GLY A 81 7.15 -0.99 -25.27
CA GLY A 81 7.52 -2.21 -24.58
C GLY A 81 8.09 -1.99 -23.18
N ARG A 82 8.82 -2.99 -22.71
CA ARG A 82 9.45 -3.02 -21.37
C ARG A 82 10.28 -1.77 -21.02
N PRO A 83 11.13 -1.20 -21.91
CA PRO A 83 11.89 0.01 -21.58
C PRO A 83 11.01 1.24 -21.34
N GLU A 84 9.96 1.43 -22.15
CA GLU A 84 8.99 2.52 -21.96
C GLU A 84 8.17 2.31 -20.69
N PHE A 85 7.72 1.08 -20.43
CA PHE A 85 7.02 0.71 -19.20
C PHE A 85 7.82 1.12 -17.96
N LEU A 86 9.10 0.73 -17.88
CA LEU A 86 9.96 1.09 -16.75
C LEU A 86 10.14 2.61 -16.61
N ARG A 87 10.32 3.34 -17.72
CA ARG A 87 10.43 4.81 -17.69
C ARG A 87 9.16 5.48 -17.18
N LYS A 88 7.98 5.04 -17.64
CA LYS A 88 6.69 5.58 -17.21
C LYS A 88 6.44 5.30 -15.72
N VAL A 89 6.71 4.07 -15.27
CA VAL A 89 6.59 3.71 -13.85
C VAL A 89 7.54 4.54 -12.98
N HIS A 90 8.79 4.73 -13.42
CA HIS A 90 9.76 5.58 -12.72
C HIS A 90 9.29 7.02 -12.58
N ALA A 91 8.76 7.60 -13.66
CA ALA A 91 8.26 8.98 -13.67
C ALA A 91 7.12 9.15 -12.65
N ILE A 92 6.15 8.24 -12.64
CA ILE A 92 5.02 8.26 -11.70
C ILE A 92 5.49 8.13 -10.24
N LEU A 93 6.36 7.15 -9.96
CA LEU A 93 6.87 6.95 -8.60
C LEU A 93 7.74 8.10 -8.12
N SER A 94 8.45 8.77 -9.01
CA SER A 94 9.32 9.90 -8.69
C SER A 94 8.56 11.13 -8.21
N GLU A 95 7.27 11.20 -8.51
CA GLU A 95 6.38 12.28 -8.09
C GLU A 95 5.76 12.05 -6.71
N ALA A 96 5.84 10.85 -6.15
CA ALA A 96 5.11 10.48 -4.95
C ALA A 96 5.88 10.81 -3.66
N ASP A 97 5.21 11.45 -2.70
CA ASP A 97 5.71 11.62 -1.33
C ASP A 97 5.38 10.40 -0.46
N ILE A 98 4.23 9.78 -0.71
CA ILE A 98 3.69 8.65 0.04
C ILE A 98 3.16 7.61 -0.93
N LEU A 99 3.64 6.37 -0.80
CA LEU A 99 3.12 5.20 -1.48
C LEU A 99 2.20 4.40 -0.55
N ILE A 100 1.06 3.97 -1.06
CA ILE A 100 0.09 3.15 -0.35
C ILE A 100 -0.12 1.86 -1.15
N GLY A 101 -0.12 0.73 -0.46
CA GLY A 101 -0.40 -0.56 -1.08
C GLY A 101 -0.71 -1.63 -0.04
N HIS A 102 -0.99 -2.83 -0.52
CA HIS A 102 -1.21 -4.01 0.33
C HIS A 102 0.02 -4.91 0.29
N ASN A 103 0.76 -5.05 1.40
CA ASN A 103 2.08 -5.71 1.44
C ASN A 103 3.20 -4.98 0.67
N ILE A 104 2.98 -3.69 0.37
CA ILE A 104 3.88 -2.86 -0.45
C ILE A 104 5.33 -2.83 0.03
N ASP A 105 5.56 -2.92 1.35
CA ASP A 105 6.92 -2.89 1.92
C ASP A 105 7.76 -4.12 1.52
N ASN A 106 7.11 -5.27 1.27
CA ASN A 106 7.78 -6.55 0.98
C ASN A 106 7.61 -7.02 -0.47
N ALA A 107 6.67 -6.44 -1.22
CA ALA A 107 6.30 -6.84 -2.57
C ALA A 107 6.62 -5.73 -3.57
N ASP A 108 5.69 -4.82 -3.85
CA ASP A 108 5.74 -3.89 -4.97
C ASP A 108 7.00 -3.01 -4.94
N VAL A 109 7.30 -2.36 -3.82
CA VAL A 109 8.44 -1.43 -3.72
C VAL A 109 9.78 -2.13 -3.95
N PRO A 110 10.13 -3.25 -3.28
CA PRO A 110 11.39 -3.92 -3.55
C PRO A 110 11.46 -4.49 -4.97
N TRP A 111 10.35 -4.98 -5.54
CA TRP A 111 10.33 -5.49 -6.91
C TRP A 111 10.55 -4.38 -7.93
N LEU A 112 9.78 -3.29 -7.84
CA LEU A 112 9.92 -2.11 -8.70
C LEU A 112 11.31 -1.50 -8.59
N ARG A 113 11.88 -1.35 -7.39
CA ARG A 113 13.26 -0.85 -7.24
C ARG A 113 14.28 -1.71 -7.96
N GLY A 114 14.14 -3.04 -7.87
CA GLY A 114 15.01 -3.99 -8.58
C GLY A 114 14.89 -3.80 -10.09
N ASP A 115 13.68 -3.87 -10.62
CA ASP A 115 13.39 -3.74 -12.05
C ASP A 115 13.85 -2.38 -12.60
N LEU A 116 13.52 -1.27 -11.94
CA LEU A 116 13.84 0.08 -12.42
C LEU A 116 15.36 0.35 -12.42
N PHE A 117 16.08 -0.11 -11.40
CA PHE A 117 17.51 0.18 -11.26
C PHE A 117 18.39 -0.83 -11.99
N LEU A 118 18.16 -2.15 -11.78
CA LEU A 118 19.03 -3.20 -12.29
C LEU A 118 18.79 -3.48 -13.77
N GLU A 119 17.53 -3.52 -14.19
CA GLU A 119 17.16 -3.77 -15.59
C GLU A 119 17.01 -2.44 -16.36
N GLY A 120 16.30 -1.47 -15.78
CA GLY A 120 16.02 -0.19 -16.44
C GLY A 120 17.19 0.80 -16.47
N GLY A 121 18.21 0.63 -15.62
CA GLY A 121 19.31 1.59 -15.50
C GLY A 121 18.88 3.00 -15.08
N LEU A 122 17.70 3.13 -14.45
CA LEU A 122 17.11 4.41 -14.10
C LEU A 122 17.71 4.95 -12.79
N PRO A 123 17.76 6.28 -12.60
CA PRO A 123 18.29 6.86 -11.38
C PRO A 123 17.47 6.43 -10.15
N PRO A 124 18.07 6.43 -8.94
CA PRO A 124 17.33 6.13 -7.72
C PRO A 124 16.07 6.99 -7.58
N LEU A 125 14.97 6.36 -7.15
CA LEU A 125 13.74 7.09 -6.85
C LEU A 125 13.98 8.10 -5.72
N PRO A 126 13.38 9.31 -5.78
CA PRO A 126 13.31 10.22 -4.64
C PRO A 126 12.79 9.52 -3.37
N PRO A 127 13.21 9.97 -2.17
CA PRO A 127 12.73 9.39 -0.93
C PRO A 127 11.22 9.58 -0.73
N PHE A 128 10.50 8.48 -0.51
CA PHE A 128 9.07 8.48 -0.17
C PHE A 128 8.82 7.74 1.16
N LYS A 129 7.62 7.92 1.72
CA LYS A 129 7.10 7.11 2.82
C LYS A 129 6.16 6.03 2.30
N THR A 130 5.96 4.96 3.08
CA THR A 130 5.02 3.89 2.74
C THR A 130 3.92 3.77 3.79
N VAL A 131 2.73 3.40 3.33
CA VAL A 131 1.60 2.96 4.16
C VAL A 131 1.16 1.59 3.67
N ASP A 132 1.61 0.56 4.38
CA ASP A 132 1.27 -0.84 4.09
C ASP A 132 0.04 -1.30 4.88
N THR A 133 -1.07 -1.55 4.19
CA THR A 133 -2.33 -1.96 4.83
C THR A 133 -2.23 -3.35 5.49
N LEU A 134 -1.48 -4.29 4.93
CA LEU A 134 -1.27 -5.62 5.51
C LEU A 134 -0.51 -5.52 6.83
N LYS A 135 0.50 -4.64 6.89
CA LYS A 135 1.24 -4.34 8.12
C LYS A 135 0.35 -3.74 9.19
N VAL A 136 -0.57 -2.85 8.82
CA VAL A 136 -1.59 -2.30 9.74
C VAL A 136 -2.46 -3.44 10.28
N LEU A 137 -3.00 -4.31 9.42
CA LEU A 137 -3.83 -5.45 9.84
C LEU A 137 -3.09 -6.39 10.79
N ARG A 138 -1.86 -6.76 10.45
CA ARG A 138 -1.00 -7.64 11.26
C ARG A 138 -0.67 -7.02 12.61
N ARG A 139 -0.43 -5.71 12.68
CA ARG A 139 -0.06 -5.02 13.92
C ARG A 139 -1.27 -4.80 14.83
N GLU A 140 -2.36 -4.29 14.29
CA GLU A 140 -3.51 -3.81 15.08
C GLU A 140 -4.45 -4.96 15.46
N PHE A 141 -4.69 -5.90 14.56
CA PHE A 141 -5.72 -6.93 14.76
C PHE A 141 -5.14 -8.32 14.99
N LYS A 142 -3.91 -8.62 14.56
CA LYS A 142 -3.25 -9.94 14.75
C LYS A 142 -4.21 -11.11 14.48
N SER A 143 -4.40 -12.03 15.42
CA SER A 143 -5.32 -13.17 15.32
C SER A 143 -6.80 -12.78 15.37
N GLY A 144 -7.13 -11.56 15.79
CA GLY A 144 -8.50 -11.02 15.76
C GLY A 144 -9.01 -10.71 14.35
N ALA A 145 -8.13 -10.55 13.35
CA ALA A 145 -8.48 -10.53 11.93
C ALA A 145 -8.02 -11.86 11.30
N PRO A 146 -8.88 -12.87 11.13
CA PRO A 146 -8.44 -14.23 10.76
C PRO A 146 -7.82 -14.29 9.37
N PHE A 147 -8.37 -13.56 8.40
CA PHE A 147 -7.85 -13.46 7.04
C PHE A 147 -7.42 -12.02 6.76
N LYS A 148 -6.29 -11.83 6.06
CA LYS A 148 -5.69 -10.51 5.86
C LYS A 148 -5.26 -10.25 4.43
N SER A 149 -5.54 -11.14 3.48
CA SER A 149 -5.42 -10.78 2.06
C SER A 149 -6.37 -9.63 1.76
N LEU A 150 -6.03 -8.80 0.78
CA LEU A 150 -6.85 -7.68 0.35
C LEU A 150 -8.29 -8.13 0.08
N ASP A 151 -8.45 -9.20 -0.70
CA ASP A 151 -9.77 -9.76 -1.03
C ASP A 151 -10.56 -10.18 0.22
N ALA A 152 -10.03 -11.14 0.98
CA ALA A 152 -10.75 -11.69 2.12
C ALA A 152 -11.10 -10.62 3.15
N PHE A 153 -10.18 -9.69 3.44
CA PHE A 153 -10.43 -8.67 4.44
C PHE A 153 -11.47 -7.65 3.98
N THR A 154 -11.42 -7.21 2.71
CA THR A 154 -12.42 -6.27 2.16
C THR A 154 -13.83 -6.88 2.14
N GLN A 155 -13.95 -8.19 1.87
CA GLN A 155 -15.21 -8.93 1.99
C GLN A 155 -15.70 -9.03 3.45
N ILE A 156 -14.80 -9.36 4.40
CA ILE A 156 -15.14 -9.46 5.84
C ILE A 156 -15.74 -8.15 6.37
N VAL A 157 -15.15 -7.02 5.99
CA VAL A 157 -15.62 -5.69 6.43
C VAL A 157 -16.66 -5.07 5.50
N LYS A 158 -17.09 -5.81 4.46
CA LYS A 158 -18.16 -5.44 3.52
C LYS A 158 -17.93 -4.08 2.85
N LEU A 159 -16.72 -3.84 2.36
CA LEU A 159 -16.47 -2.66 1.52
C LEU A 159 -17.21 -2.82 0.19
N ALA A 160 -17.63 -1.70 -0.41
CA ALA A 160 -18.35 -1.74 -1.68
C ALA A 160 -17.47 -2.21 -2.85
N ASP A 161 -16.17 -1.91 -2.77
CA ASP A 161 -15.19 -2.18 -3.82
C ASP A 161 -14.40 -3.47 -3.51
N THR A 162 -15.09 -4.60 -3.40
CA THR A 162 -14.45 -5.91 -3.24
C THR A 162 -13.95 -6.47 -4.56
N LYS A 163 -12.86 -7.26 -4.50
CA LYS A 163 -12.36 -7.99 -5.65
C LYS A 163 -13.40 -9.01 -6.13
N THR A 164 -13.51 -9.17 -7.44
CA THR A 164 -14.35 -10.20 -8.07
C THR A 164 -13.54 -11.28 -8.78
N ASP A 165 -12.21 -11.11 -8.85
CA ASP A 165 -11.32 -12.01 -9.56
C ASP A 165 -10.05 -12.32 -8.73
N HIS A 166 -9.22 -13.22 -9.21
CA HIS A 166 -7.98 -13.65 -8.60
C HIS A 166 -6.85 -13.68 -9.62
N TYR A 167 -5.63 -13.36 -9.16
CA TYR A 167 -4.44 -13.47 -9.98
C TYR A 167 -4.24 -14.90 -10.53
N ASP A 168 -4.01 -15.01 -11.83
CA ASP A 168 -3.71 -16.25 -12.52
C ASP A 168 -2.34 -16.18 -13.21
N ARG A 169 -1.37 -16.94 -12.67
CA ARG A 169 -0.02 -17.05 -13.23
C ARG A 169 -0.01 -17.61 -14.66
N HIS A 170 -0.96 -18.47 -15.01
CA HIS A 170 -1.05 -19.04 -16.36
C HIS A 170 -1.60 -18.01 -17.34
N ALA A 171 -2.53 -17.15 -16.91
CA ALA A 171 -2.94 -15.99 -17.68
C ALA A 171 -1.76 -15.05 -17.93
N MET A 172 -0.95 -14.78 -16.90
CA MET A 172 0.27 -13.97 -17.05
C MET A 172 1.26 -14.59 -18.04
N GLU A 173 1.46 -15.90 -18.00
CA GLU A 173 2.31 -16.59 -18.97
C GLU A 173 1.79 -16.40 -20.40
N ARG A 174 0.50 -16.70 -20.67
CA ARG A 174 -0.11 -16.56 -22.00
C ARG A 174 -0.12 -15.11 -22.48
N ALA A 175 -0.35 -14.14 -21.60
CA ALA A 175 -0.31 -12.72 -21.92
C ALA A 175 1.07 -12.28 -22.45
N VAL A 176 2.14 -12.82 -21.86
CA VAL A 176 3.52 -12.47 -22.21
C VAL A 176 4.05 -13.29 -23.38
N THR A 177 3.89 -14.61 -23.38
CA THR A 177 4.54 -15.50 -24.35
C THR A 177 3.71 -15.77 -25.60
N GLU A 178 2.39 -15.84 -25.47
CA GLU A 178 1.45 -16.10 -26.57
C GLU A 178 0.81 -14.82 -27.10
N GLY A 179 0.90 -13.72 -26.34
CA GLY A 179 0.26 -12.45 -26.69
C GLY A 179 -1.26 -12.47 -26.55
N SER A 180 -1.79 -13.29 -25.64
CA SER A 180 -3.23 -13.40 -25.38
C SER A 180 -3.82 -12.05 -24.97
N VAL A 181 -4.65 -11.46 -25.84
CA VAL A 181 -5.30 -10.15 -25.59
C VAL A 181 -6.27 -10.22 -24.42
N GLU A 182 -7.06 -11.29 -24.33
CA GLU A 182 -8.00 -11.51 -23.24
C GLU A 182 -7.30 -11.56 -21.88
N ASP A 183 -6.19 -12.32 -21.78
CA ASP A 183 -5.44 -12.41 -20.53
C ASP A 183 -4.76 -11.07 -20.18
N ARG A 184 -4.27 -10.32 -21.17
CA ARG A 184 -3.70 -8.98 -20.96
C ARG A 184 -4.74 -8.02 -20.38
N GLU A 185 -5.92 -7.95 -20.98
CA GLU A 185 -7.02 -7.10 -20.51
C GLU A 185 -7.46 -7.49 -19.09
N ARG A 186 -7.64 -8.79 -18.85
CA ARG A 186 -8.02 -9.31 -17.53
C ARG A 186 -7.01 -8.95 -16.44
N LEU A 187 -5.72 -9.13 -16.70
CA LEU A 187 -4.65 -8.84 -15.72
C LEU A 187 -4.56 -7.34 -15.41
N VAL A 188 -4.74 -6.48 -16.40
CA VAL A 188 -4.75 -5.03 -16.21
C VAL A 188 -5.96 -4.59 -15.40
N GLU A 189 -7.15 -5.11 -15.68
CA GLU A 189 -8.35 -4.78 -14.90
C GLU A 189 -8.32 -5.37 -13.49
N TYR A 190 -7.70 -6.55 -13.31
CA TYR A 190 -7.44 -7.11 -11.99
C TYR A 190 -6.61 -6.17 -11.13
N CYS A 191 -5.46 -5.77 -11.64
CA CYS A 191 -4.54 -4.82 -11.01
C CYS A 191 -5.18 -3.44 -10.75
N ALA A 192 -6.03 -2.95 -11.65
CA ALA A 192 -6.79 -1.72 -11.43
C ALA A 192 -7.81 -1.89 -10.29
N GLY A 193 -8.49 -3.04 -10.21
CA GLY A 193 -9.40 -3.40 -9.12
C GLY A 193 -8.69 -3.44 -7.76
N ASP A 194 -7.47 -3.96 -7.69
CA ASP A 194 -6.62 -3.98 -6.49
C ASP A 194 -6.34 -2.58 -5.95
N VAL A 195 -6.03 -1.63 -6.83
CA VAL A 195 -5.79 -0.23 -6.46
C VAL A 195 -7.04 0.38 -5.83
N ILE A 196 -8.23 0.14 -6.41
CA ILE A 196 -9.50 0.66 -5.89
C ILE A 196 -9.84 0.01 -4.55
N ALA A 197 -9.72 -1.31 -4.44
CA ALA A 197 -9.94 -2.04 -3.19
C ALA A 197 -8.98 -1.57 -2.09
N THR A 198 -7.72 -1.29 -2.44
CA THR A 198 -6.71 -0.75 -1.54
C THR A 198 -7.06 0.65 -1.06
N GLN A 199 -7.62 1.51 -1.91
CA GLN A 199 -8.13 2.83 -1.50
C GLN A 199 -9.23 2.69 -0.45
N GLY A 200 -10.24 1.84 -0.72
CA GLY A 200 -11.31 1.57 0.24
C GLY A 200 -10.77 1.03 1.56
N LEU A 201 -9.79 0.12 1.50
CA LEU A 201 -9.19 -0.48 2.68
C LEU A 201 -8.36 0.53 3.49
N VAL A 202 -7.54 1.37 2.86
CA VAL A 202 -6.73 2.36 3.60
C VAL A 202 -7.61 3.41 4.25
N ASP A 203 -8.72 3.79 3.61
CA ASP A 203 -9.70 4.73 4.16
C ASP A 203 -10.39 4.13 5.39
N TYR A 204 -10.81 2.87 5.31
CA TYR A 204 -11.37 2.12 6.43
C TYR A 204 -10.38 1.98 7.59
N LEU A 205 -9.12 1.65 7.29
CA LEU A 205 -8.06 1.44 8.27
C LEU A 205 -7.46 2.74 8.80
N ARG A 206 -7.77 3.90 8.22
CA ARG A 206 -7.15 5.19 8.55
C ARG A 206 -7.07 5.50 10.05
N PRO A 207 -8.12 5.28 10.89
CA PRO A 207 -8.01 5.50 12.34
C PRO A 207 -6.91 4.64 13.02
N HIS A 208 -6.61 3.48 12.45
CA HIS A 208 -5.70 2.46 12.95
C HIS A 208 -4.26 2.57 12.41
N ILE A 209 -4.01 3.47 11.45
CA ILE A 209 -2.67 3.71 10.91
C ILE A 209 -1.85 4.51 11.93
N ARG A 210 -1.16 3.80 12.83
CA ARG A 210 -0.17 4.42 13.73
C ARG A 210 0.99 4.96 12.90
N ASN A 211 1.47 6.14 13.27
CA ASN A 211 2.58 6.83 12.61
C ASN A 211 2.36 7.05 11.11
N HIS A 212 1.13 7.36 10.70
CA HIS A 212 0.88 7.84 9.33
C HIS A 212 1.82 9.02 9.02
N PRO A 213 2.46 9.04 7.84
CA PRO A 213 3.29 10.16 7.41
C PRO A 213 2.56 11.49 7.59
N ALA A 214 3.27 12.54 8.00
CA ALA A 214 2.65 13.84 8.18
C ALA A 214 2.11 14.36 6.85
N LEU A 215 0.90 14.92 6.89
CA LEU A 215 0.30 15.61 5.76
C LEU A 215 0.50 17.11 5.94
N PHE A 216 1.01 17.79 4.91
CA PHE A 216 1.23 19.23 4.87
C PHE A 216 0.00 19.89 4.26
N VAL A 217 -0.67 20.75 5.04
CA VAL A 217 -1.91 21.45 4.66
C VAL A 217 -1.64 22.95 4.56
N ASP A 218 -2.12 23.57 3.49
CA ASP A 218 -1.95 25.01 3.25
C ASP A 218 -2.68 25.90 4.25
N GLY A 219 -2.04 27.01 4.64
CA GLY A 219 -2.65 28.06 5.48
C GLY A 219 -2.94 27.66 6.93
N GLU A 220 -2.90 26.38 7.27
CA GLU A 220 -3.18 25.85 8.61
C GLU A 220 -1.91 25.25 9.23
N SER A 221 -0.97 26.12 9.62
CA SER A 221 0.10 25.77 10.56
C SER A 221 -0.46 25.66 11.98
N ARG A 222 -1.41 24.76 12.20
CA ARG A 222 -1.95 24.50 13.53
C ARG A 222 -1.63 23.09 13.97
N MET A 223 -1.09 23.01 15.19
CA MET A 223 -0.78 21.78 15.93
C MET A 223 -1.95 20.80 16.07
N ASN A 224 -3.17 21.23 15.76
CA ASN A 224 -4.40 20.44 15.79
C ASN A 224 -4.72 19.73 14.46
N VAL A 225 -3.97 19.94 13.38
CA VAL A 225 -4.20 19.24 12.10
C VAL A 225 -3.94 17.72 12.25
N CYS A 226 -4.87 16.91 11.73
CA CYS A 226 -4.75 15.46 11.74
C CYS A 226 -3.70 15.00 10.74
N ASN A 227 -2.63 14.35 11.21
CA ASN A 227 -1.58 13.80 10.35
C ASN A 227 -2.02 12.62 9.46
N ARG A 228 -3.27 12.17 9.54
CA ARG A 228 -3.80 11.06 8.73
C ARG A 228 -4.70 11.50 7.59
N CYS A 229 -5.38 12.63 7.73
CA CYS A 229 -6.32 13.12 6.70
C CYS A 229 -6.27 14.64 6.49
N GLY A 230 -5.43 15.37 7.23
CA GLY A 230 -5.28 16.81 7.15
C GLY A 230 -6.39 17.63 7.81
N SER A 231 -7.45 17.02 8.34
CA SER A 231 -8.53 17.76 8.99
C SER A 231 -8.08 18.49 10.26
N SER A 232 -8.46 19.77 10.39
CA SER A 232 -8.27 20.59 11.59
C SER A 232 -9.36 20.41 12.65
N GLU A 233 -10.42 19.66 12.34
CA GLU A 233 -11.47 19.28 13.29
C GLU A 233 -10.98 18.16 14.21
N THR A 234 -10.10 18.51 15.14
CA THR A 234 -9.65 17.60 16.19
C THR A 234 -10.00 18.15 17.57
N LEU A 235 -10.55 17.29 18.41
CA LEU A 235 -11.03 17.66 19.73
C LEU A 235 -10.26 16.90 20.83
N PRO A 236 -9.88 17.56 21.93
CA PRO A 236 -9.38 16.88 23.11
C PRO A 236 -10.36 15.84 23.62
N THR A 237 -9.83 14.68 24.02
CA THR A 237 -10.64 13.56 24.50
C THR A 237 -10.87 13.59 26.02
N GLY A 238 -10.24 14.54 26.72
CA GLY A 238 -10.11 14.53 28.18
C GLY A 238 -9.11 13.50 28.72
N LYS A 239 -8.54 12.64 27.86
CA LYS A 239 -7.50 11.66 28.22
C LYS A 239 -6.11 12.16 27.87
N ARG A 240 -5.11 11.60 28.55
CA ARG A 240 -3.69 11.75 28.21
C ARG A 240 -3.17 10.53 27.47
N TYR A 241 -2.35 10.75 26.45
CA TYR A 241 -1.49 9.72 25.86
C TYR A 241 -0.26 9.55 26.74
N VAL A 242 -0.05 8.34 27.27
CA VAL A 242 1.10 8.02 28.12
C VAL A 242 2.21 7.43 27.24
N ALA A 243 3.27 8.19 27.02
CA ALA A 243 4.52 7.68 26.47
C ALA A 243 5.43 7.17 27.60
N ASN A 244 6.57 6.58 27.26
CA ASN A 244 7.49 5.99 28.24
C ASN A 244 7.94 6.96 29.35
N VAL A 245 8.04 8.27 29.05
CA VAL A 245 8.55 9.29 29.99
C VAL A 245 7.61 10.50 30.13
N LEU A 246 6.72 10.70 29.17
CA LEU A 246 5.95 11.94 29.00
C LEU A 246 4.48 11.62 28.78
N THR A 247 3.60 12.47 29.27
CA THR A 247 2.18 12.46 28.91
C THR A 247 1.88 13.59 27.93
N TYR A 248 0.94 13.35 27.02
CA TYR A 248 0.52 14.32 26.02
C TYR A 248 -1.00 14.40 25.97
N THR A 249 -1.55 15.54 25.57
CA THR A 249 -2.99 15.65 25.31
C THR A 249 -3.39 14.75 24.15
N LEU A 250 -4.37 13.87 24.37
CA LEU A 250 -4.91 12.97 23.35
C LEU A 250 -6.09 13.64 22.64
N LEU A 251 -5.95 13.82 21.33
CA LEU A 251 -6.96 14.35 20.43
C LEU A 251 -7.63 13.22 19.63
N ARG A 252 -8.90 13.42 19.27
CA ARG A 252 -9.63 12.59 18.31
C ARG A 252 -10.07 13.45 17.12
N CYS A 253 -9.79 12.97 15.92
CA CYS A 253 -10.24 13.64 14.68
C CYS A 253 -11.73 13.36 14.43
N ALA A 254 -12.50 14.41 14.09
CA ALA A 254 -13.90 14.28 13.73
C ALA A 254 -14.10 13.64 12.35
N ASN A 255 -13.16 13.85 11.42
CA ASN A 255 -13.18 13.23 10.08
C ASN A 255 -12.76 11.75 10.14
N CYS A 256 -11.46 11.46 10.34
CA CYS A 256 -10.94 10.08 10.24
C CYS A 256 -11.11 9.24 11.51
N LYS A 257 -11.71 9.79 12.58
CA LYS A 257 -11.90 9.16 13.90
C LYS A 257 -10.62 8.69 14.62
N GLY A 258 -9.46 8.88 14.00
CA GLY A 258 -8.16 8.47 14.51
C GLY A 258 -7.73 9.32 15.71
N TYR A 259 -7.07 8.66 16.65
CA TYR A 259 -6.46 9.31 17.81
C TYR A 259 -5.06 9.79 17.50
N ARG A 260 -4.69 10.98 17.97
CA ARG A 260 -3.32 11.51 17.88
C ARG A 260 -2.95 12.28 19.14
N ARG A 261 -1.65 12.37 19.42
CA ARG A 261 -1.13 13.21 20.50
C ARG A 261 -0.76 14.61 19.98
N LEU A 262 -0.94 15.63 20.81
CA LEU A 262 -0.32 16.95 20.64
C LEU A 262 1.18 16.88 20.97
N SER A 263 2.03 17.61 20.25
CA SER A 263 3.49 17.50 20.39
C SER A 263 4.13 18.53 21.34
N ILE A 264 3.52 19.70 21.63
CA ILE A 264 4.17 20.82 22.37
C ILE A 264 3.80 20.92 23.85
N GLU A 265 3.08 19.97 24.43
CA GLU A 265 2.81 19.99 25.89
C GLU A 265 3.11 18.65 26.55
N PRO A 266 4.35 18.15 26.49
CA PRO A 266 4.73 17.00 27.27
C PRO A 266 4.85 17.37 28.76
N GLU A 267 4.01 16.77 29.61
CA GLU A 267 4.24 16.79 31.05
C GLU A 267 5.10 15.58 31.45
N ARG A 268 6.11 15.80 32.30
CA ARG A 268 6.89 14.72 32.89
C ARG A 268 5.97 13.95 33.86
N MET A 269 5.92 12.63 33.75
CA MET A 269 5.22 11.83 34.77
C MET A 269 5.89 12.07 36.12
N SER A 270 5.24 12.80 37.03
CA SER A 270 5.63 12.78 38.43
C SER A 270 5.32 11.39 38.97
N LEU A 271 6.35 10.69 39.44
CA LEU A 271 6.22 9.41 40.12
C LEU A 271 5.53 9.63 41.48
N VAL A 272 4.22 9.83 41.47
CA VAL A 272 3.40 9.68 42.68
C VAL A 272 2.24 8.79 42.31
N ARG A 273 2.48 7.47 42.37
CA ARG A 273 1.37 6.55 42.66
C ARG A 273 0.93 6.89 44.08
N GLY A 274 -0.15 7.66 44.20
CA GLY A 274 -0.84 7.79 45.48
C GLY A 274 -1.18 6.39 45.99
N VAL A 275 -0.73 6.13 47.22
CA VAL A 275 -1.04 4.93 48.01
C VAL A 275 -2.53 4.88 48.29
#